data_AF-A0A6B9YLM0-F1
#
_entry.id   AF-A0A6B9YLM0-F1
#
_cell.length_a   1.000
_cell.length_b   1.000
_cell.length_c   1.000
_cell.angle_alpha   90.00
_cell.angle_beta   90.00
_cell.angle_gamma   90.00
#
_symmetry.space_group_name_H-M   'P 1'
#
loop_
_entity.id
_entity.type
_entity.pdbx_description
1 polymer ?
#
loop_
_entity_poly.entity_id
_entity_poly.type
_entity_poly.pdbx_seq_one_letter_code
_entity_poly.pdbx_strand_id
1 'polypeptide(L)'
;MKRFLRLPTLLLLFCSLAVAEPQGHSAADKAKILSYIHNGWNTLSRSMYSCKSVVDLKVTTIPVLYLPSGMATPPSVAAMQRECKVEVRNLPRKITHMGDVTASDLTEEGLLYLPHPYVVPGGRFNEMYGWDSYFIVLGLVADHRTDVALDMVENFFFEIENYGSILNANRTYMLTRSQPPFLTSMIREVYEHPYGHPVSRAWLARAYDYAKRDYTVWVTKPHLAGDTGLARYFDVGAGPVPEMADDSTYYPDVIRWLLSHPSVHTDYLIEAPDDPTPTQAVELAKTSCDIALSKVCATAHVDGHRLTASFYRGDRAMRESGFDTSFRFGPFSGSTQDYAPVCLNSLLYKYERDMAHFATLLHRPDEATEWNRRAAARRQAINKYLWNAKTGMFYDYDFVHQRPSTYSYITAFYPIWAGLATPTQAAQLRLHLPLFERAGGIAMSDFDSGTQWDLPFGWAPTTWLTVKGLSQYGFDADAVRISSKFSGTILENFLHDGTIREKYNVVSGSANVAVATGYKSNVVGFGWTNAVYLRMNSLIAQTAKRRAAAAAYRDYDPDPVLNRLQISDPAPHRPATETAVSTMRRGF
;
A
#
# COMPACT_ATOMS: atom_id res chain seq x y z
N MET A 1 26.67 76.95 26.91
CA MET A 1 26.46 76.35 25.56
C MET A 1 27.00 74.93 25.53
N LYS A 2 26.14 73.93 25.74
CA LYS A 2 26.38 72.53 25.34
C LYS A 2 25.03 71.97 24.87
N ARG A 3 24.90 71.74 23.56
CA ARG A 3 23.67 71.29 22.89
C ARG A 3 23.50 69.78 23.14
N PHE A 4 22.37 69.40 23.74
CA PHE A 4 21.92 68.01 23.83
C PHE A 4 21.24 67.60 22.52
N LEU A 5 21.69 66.49 21.94
CA LEU A 5 21.11 65.84 20.78
C LEU A 5 19.83 65.09 21.21
N ARG A 6 18.69 65.36 20.55
CA ARG A 6 17.42 64.65 20.75
C ARG A 6 17.39 63.37 19.91
N LEU A 7 17.11 62.23 20.54
CA LEU A 7 16.74 60.97 19.88
C LEU A 7 15.25 61.04 19.47
N PRO A 8 14.82 60.49 18.32
CA PRO A 8 13.40 60.40 17.99
C PRO A 8 12.77 59.15 18.62
N THR A 9 11.61 59.34 19.24
CA THR A 9 10.75 58.28 19.76
C THR A 9 10.07 57.57 18.58
N LEU A 10 10.43 56.30 18.32
CA LEU A 10 9.74 55.46 17.35
C LEU A 10 8.46 54.90 18.01
N LEU A 11 7.30 55.34 17.54
CA LEU A 11 5.99 54.79 17.91
C LEU A 11 5.87 53.37 17.30
N LEU A 12 5.93 52.32 18.13
CA LEU A 12 5.60 50.96 17.72
C LEU A 12 4.08 50.82 17.63
N LEU A 13 3.54 50.94 16.41
CA LEU A 13 2.19 50.48 16.09
C LEU A 13 2.15 48.95 16.21
N PHE A 14 1.43 48.45 17.21
CA PHE A 14 0.99 47.06 17.24
C PHE A 14 -0.06 46.83 16.14
N CYS A 15 0.38 46.45 14.95
CA CYS A 15 -0.48 45.82 13.97
C CYS A 15 -0.76 44.40 14.44
N SER A 16 -1.92 44.20 15.07
CA SER A 16 -2.51 42.88 15.27
C SER A 16 -2.79 42.28 13.88
N LEU A 17 -1.84 41.51 13.36
CA LEU A 17 -2.08 40.60 12.25
C LEU A 17 -3.07 39.56 12.75
N ALA A 18 -4.35 39.77 12.45
CA ALA A 18 -5.34 38.71 12.49
C ALA A 18 -4.86 37.63 11.53
N VAL A 19 -4.37 36.52 12.08
CA VAL A 19 -4.19 35.28 11.33
C VAL A 19 -5.59 34.92 10.83
N ALA A 20 -5.84 35.06 9.54
CA ALA A 20 -7.05 34.55 8.93
C ALA A 20 -7.06 33.03 9.17
N GLU A 21 -7.99 32.55 9.99
CA GLU A 21 -8.30 31.12 10.03
C GLU A 21 -8.63 30.67 8.61
N PRO A 22 -8.08 29.54 8.12
CA PRO A 22 -8.50 29.00 6.83
C PRO A 22 -10.01 28.81 6.87
N GLN A 23 -10.72 29.42 5.91
CA GLN A 23 -12.16 29.31 5.79
C GLN A 23 -12.53 27.82 5.80
N GLY A 24 -13.13 27.34 6.90
CA GLY A 24 -13.51 25.94 7.02
C GLY A 24 -14.47 25.58 5.88
N HIS A 25 -14.13 24.55 5.10
CA HIS A 25 -14.97 24.10 3.98
C HIS A 25 -16.40 23.80 4.45
N SER A 26 -17.38 24.27 3.69
CA SER A 26 -18.79 24.13 4.02
C SER A 26 -19.25 22.67 3.96
N ALA A 27 -20.37 22.36 4.63
CA ALA A 27 -21.02 21.05 4.49
C ALA A 27 -21.42 20.77 3.03
N ALA A 28 -21.78 21.82 2.27
CA ALA A 28 -22.12 21.71 0.86
C ALA A 28 -20.91 21.29 0.00
N ASP A 29 -19.71 21.80 0.29
CA ASP A 29 -18.50 21.41 -0.43
C ASP A 29 -18.13 19.95 -0.19
N LYS A 30 -18.27 19.48 1.05
CA LYS A 30 -18.11 18.06 1.39
C LYS A 30 -19.15 17.18 0.67
N ALA A 31 -20.39 17.65 0.52
CA ALA A 31 -21.41 16.91 -0.20
C ALA A 31 -21.09 16.73 -1.69
N LYS A 32 -20.48 17.73 -2.34
CA LYS A 32 -20.06 17.66 -3.76
C LYS A 32 -19.05 16.53 -4.00
N ILE A 33 -18.00 16.46 -3.20
CA ILE A 33 -16.97 15.42 -3.35
C ILE A 33 -17.51 14.02 -3.00
N LEU A 34 -18.39 13.91 -2.01
CA LEU A 34 -19.02 12.63 -1.68
C LEU A 34 -19.91 12.14 -2.83
N SER A 35 -20.67 13.04 -3.47
CA SER A 35 -21.45 12.71 -4.67
C SER A 35 -20.55 12.31 -5.85
N TYR A 36 -19.43 13.01 -6.06
CA TYR A 36 -18.44 12.63 -7.06
C TYR A 36 -17.91 11.22 -6.83
N ILE A 37 -17.51 10.89 -5.59
CA ILE A 37 -17.00 9.56 -5.24
C ILE A 37 -18.07 8.49 -5.46
N HIS A 38 -19.29 8.71 -4.98
CA HIS A 38 -20.40 7.77 -5.13
C HIS A 38 -20.68 7.43 -6.61
N ASN A 39 -20.68 8.44 -7.48
CA ASN A 39 -20.85 8.25 -8.93
C ASN A 39 -19.59 7.71 -9.62
N GLY A 40 -18.42 7.99 -9.05
CA GLY A 40 -17.12 7.55 -9.52
C GLY A 40 -17.01 6.04 -9.59
N TRP A 41 -17.57 5.30 -8.61
CA TRP A 41 -17.56 3.84 -8.62
C TRP A 41 -18.16 3.25 -9.89
N ASN A 42 -19.33 3.73 -10.33
CA ASN A 42 -19.95 3.28 -11.59
C ASN A 42 -19.08 3.62 -12.81
N THR A 43 -18.43 4.78 -12.80
CA THR A 43 -17.53 5.21 -13.88
C THR A 43 -16.28 4.32 -13.97
N LEU A 44 -15.77 3.88 -12.83
CA LEU A 44 -14.60 3.02 -12.71
C LEU A 44 -14.92 1.53 -12.88
N SER A 45 -16.19 1.12 -12.77
CA SER A 45 -16.58 -0.27 -12.99
C SER A 45 -16.29 -0.77 -14.40
N ARG A 46 -15.85 -2.03 -14.49
CA ARG A 46 -15.60 -2.81 -15.70
C ARG A 46 -16.18 -4.20 -15.54
N SER A 47 -16.38 -4.86 -16.67
CA SER A 47 -16.83 -6.26 -16.76
C SER A 47 -16.42 -6.89 -18.09
N MET A 48 -16.26 -8.22 -18.11
CA MET A 48 -15.87 -8.97 -19.32
C MET A 48 -16.95 -9.09 -20.39
N TYR A 49 -18.08 -8.40 -20.21
CA TYR A 49 -19.22 -8.39 -21.12
C TYR A 49 -19.56 -6.97 -21.60
N SER A 50 -18.63 -6.02 -21.49
CA SER A 50 -18.77 -4.65 -21.97
C SER A 50 -17.58 -4.24 -22.84
N CYS A 51 -17.86 -3.58 -23.97
CA CYS A 51 -16.80 -3.05 -24.85
C CYS A 51 -15.85 -2.09 -24.14
N LYS A 52 -16.33 -1.38 -23.11
CA LYS A 52 -15.54 -0.43 -22.33
C LYS A 52 -14.33 -1.08 -21.65
N SER A 53 -14.41 -2.37 -21.32
CA SER A 53 -13.40 -3.08 -20.54
C SER A 53 -12.28 -3.69 -21.37
N VAL A 54 -12.55 -3.99 -22.65
CA VAL A 54 -11.64 -4.75 -23.50
C VAL A 54 -10.67 -3.87 -24.28
N VAL A 55 -11.00 -2.59 -24.50
CA VAL A 55 -10.07 -1.65 -25.14
C VAL A 55 -8.84 -1.42 -24.26
N ASP A 56 -7.64 -1.56 -24.83
CA ASP A 56 -6.40 -1.15 -24.19
C ASP A 56 -5.88 0.12 -24.86
N LEU A 57 -5.73 1.20 -24.10
CA LEU A 57 -5.15 2.45 -24.61
C LEU A 57 -3.61 2.40 -24.63
N LYS A 58 -3.00 1.38 -24.02
CA LYS A 58 -1.55 1.19 -23.88
C LYS A 58 -0.95 0.42 -25.06
N VAL A 59 -1.78 -0.26 -25.86
CA VAL A 59 -1.35 -0.99 -27.07
C VAL A 59 -2.22 -0.64 -28.27
N THR A 60 -1.68 -0.77 -29.48
CA THR A 60 -2.35 -0.37 -30.74
C THR A 60 -2.99 -1.53 -31.50
N THR A 61 -3.03 -2.72 -30.91
CA THR A 61 -3.52 -3.95 -31.54
C THR A 61 -5.04 -4.14 -31.40
N ILE A 62 -5.62 -5.06 -32.18
CA ILE A 62 -7.00 -5.50 -31.97
C ILE A 62 -7.06 -6.10 -30.55
N PRO A 63 -8.00 -5.64 -29.69
CA PRO A 63 -8.09 -6.19 -28.36
C PRO A 63 -8.29 -7.71 -28.36
N VAL A 64 -7.49 -8.41 -27.55
CA VAL A 64 -7.60 -9.85 -27.32
C VAL A 64 -8.04 -10.07 -25.87
N LEU A 65 -9.06 -10.91 -25.68
CA LEU A 65 -9.48 -11.44 -24.38
C LEU A 65 -9.06 -12.92 -24.28
N TYR A 66 -8.27 -13.23 -23.27
CA TYR A 66 -7.81 -14.59 -22.99
C TYR A 66 -8.66 -15.23 -21.88
N LEU A 67 -9.28 -16.36 -22.21
CA LEU A 67 -9.93 -17.28 -21.27
C LEU A 67 -8.91 -18.28 -20.74
N PRO A 68 -9.09 -18.82 -19.51
CA PRO A 68 -8.34 -19.97 -19.04
C PRO A 68 -8.34 -21.14 -20.03
N SER A 69 -7.28 -21.93 -20.02
CA SER A 69 -7.13 -23.06 -20.94
C SER A 69 -8.27 -24.06 -20.78
N GLY A 70 -8.91 -24.42 -21.89
CA GLY A 70 -10.06 -25.35 -21.91
C GLY A 70 -11.37 -24.79 -21.39
N MET A 71 -11.43 -23.51 -20.97
CA MET A 71 -12.68 -22.88 -20.55
C MET A 71 -13.58 -22.62 -21.77
N ALA A 72 -14.84 -23.06 -21.69
CA ALA A 72 -15.85 -22.72 -22.68
C ALA A 72 -16.17 -21.22 -22.63
N THR A 73 -16.33 -20.58 -23.80
CA THR A 73 -16.67 -19.16 -23.89
C THR A 73 -18.03 -18.88 -23.24
N PRO A 74 -18.09 -18.04 -22.18
CA PRO A 74 -19.37 -17.68 -21.57
C PRO A 74 -20.31 -16.99 -22.57
N PRO A 75 -21.64 -17.20 -22.49
CA PRO A 75 -22.59 -16.57 -23.41
C PRO A 75 -22.48 -15.04 -23.47
N SER A 76 -22.22 -14.39 -22.33
CA SER A 76 -22.02 -12.95 -22.22
C SER A 76 -20.74 -12.48 -22.93
N VAL A 77 -19.66 -13.26 -22.86
CA VAL A 77 -18.42 -13.01 -23.59
C VAL A 77 -18.61 -13.22 -25.09
N ALA A 78 -19.34 -14.27 -25.50
CA ALA A 78 -19.66 -14.50 -26.91
C ALA A 78 -20.52 -13.38 -27.50
N ALA A 79 -21.41 -12.79 -26.71
CA ALA A 79 -22.17 -11.60 -27.11
C ALA A 79 -21.26 -10.38 -27.27
N MET A 80 -20.41 -10.10 -26.27
CA MET A 80 -19.42 -9.02 -26.31
C MET A 80 -18.46 -9.17 -27.49
N GLN A 81 -17.99 -10.38 -27.79
CA GLN A 81 -17.14 -10.68 -28.93
C GLN A 81 -17.76 -10.20 -30.25
N ARG A 82 -19.05 -10.49 -30.47
CA ARG A 82 -19.77 -10.06 -31.68
C ARG A 82 -20.00 -8.56 -31.74
N GLU A 83 -20.36 -7.96 -30.62
CA GLU A 83 -20.67 -6.53 -30.53
C GLU A 83 -19.42 -5.65 -30.66
N CYS A 84 -18.38 -5.98 -29.91
CA CYS A 84 -17.17 -5.18 -29.76
C CYS A 84 -16.07 -5.54 -30.77
N LYS A 85 -16.25 -6.61 -31.55
CA LYS A 85 -15.27 -7.13 -32.53
C LYS A 85 -13.90 -7.43 -31.90
N VAL A 86 -13.93 -7.99 -30.70
CA VAL A 86 -12.74 -8.42 -29.93
C VAL A 86 -12.40 -9.86 -30.27
N GLU A 87 -11.12 -10.22 -30.23
CA GLU A 87 -10.72 -11.61 -30.39
C GLU A 87 -10.79 -12.32 -29.04
N VAL A 88 -11.40 -13.51 -28.99
CA VAL A 88 -11.45 -14.33 -27.78
C VAL A 88 -10.64 -15.60 -28.01
N ARG A 89 -9.64 -15.83 -27.17
CA ARG A 89 -8.73 -16.99 -27.25
C ARG A 89 -8.68 -17.71 -25.92
N ASN A 90 -8.37 -18.99 -25.92
CA ASN A 90 -7.95 -19.68 -24.70
C ASN A 90 -6.44 -19.56 -24.52
N LEU A 91 -5.99 -19.49 -23.26
CA LEU A 91 -4.58 -19.65 -22.92
C LEU A 91 -4.06 -21.01 -23.40
N PRO A 92 -2.80 -21.08 -23.86
CA PRO A 92 -2.26 -22.25 -24.54
C PRO A 92 -2.16 -23.48 -23.63
N ARG A 93 -2.11 -23.28 -22.31
CA ARG A 93 -2.04 -24.34 -21.30
C ARG A 93 -2.60 -23.85 -19.98
N LYS A 94 -2.97 -24.80 -19.11
CA LYS A 94 -3.40 -24.50 -17.74
C LYS A 94 -2.22 -23.91 -16.96
N ILE A 95 -2.49 -22.85 -16.21
CA ILE A 95 -1.53 -22.21 -15.31
C ILE A 95 -1.81 -22.73 -13.89
N THR A 96 -0.78 -23.23 -13.24
CA THR A 96 -0.81 -23.72 -11.86
C THR A 96 0.11 -22.92 -10.94
N HIS A 97 1.18 -22.35 -11.50
CA HIS A 97 2.13 -21.49 -10.83
C HIS A 97 2.39 -20.23 -11.68
N MET A 98 2.76 -19.14 -11.00
CA MET A 98 3.16 -17.90 -11.66
C MET A 98 4.31 -18.16 -12.63
N GLY A 99 4.20 -17.63 -13.85
CA GLY A 99 5.19 -17.83 -14.91
C GLY A 99 5.08 -19.14 -15.71
N ASP A 100 4.10 -20.03 -15.45
CA ASP A 100 3.86 -21.19 -16.33
C ASP A 100 3.57 -20.77 -17.79
N VAL A 101 3.03 -19.57 -17.97
CA VAL A 101 2.86 -18.88 -19.26
C VAL A 101 3.48 -17.50 -19.13
N THR A 102 4.28 -17.14 -20.12
CA THR A 102 4.94 -15.84 -20.24
C THR A 102 4.43 -15.09 -21.46
N ALA A 103 4.73 -13.79 -21.55
CA ALA A 103 4.40 -13.00 -22.74
C ALA A 103 4.95 -13.62 -24.04
N SER A 104 6.14 -14.22 -24.00
CA SER A 104 6.75 -14.90 -25.16
C SER A 104 6.04 -16.18 -25.60
N ASP A 105 5.19 -16.78 -24.75
CA ASP A 105 4.35 -17.93 -25.14
C ASP A 105 3.09 -17.50 -25.92
N LEU A 106 2.82 -16.20 -26.01
CA LEU A 106 1.61 -15.64 -26.59
C LEU A 106 1.97 -14.83 -27.84
N THR A 107 1.11 -14.90 -28.86
CA THR A 107 1.34 -14.15 -30.11
C THR A 107 0.95 -12.68 -29.99
N GLU A 108 -0.01 -12.36 -29.12
CA GLU A 108 -0.55 -11.02 -28.92
C GLU A 108 -0.82 -10.78 -27.44
N GLU A 109 -0.55 -9.56 -26.97
CA GLU A 109 -0.91 -9.15 -25.62
C GLU A 109 -2.43 -8.93 -25.49
N GLY A 110 -2.98 -9.22 -24.31
CA GLY A 110 -4.43 -9.17 -24.10
C GLY A 110 -4.86 -9.11 -22.64
N LEU A 111 -6.16 -8.88 -22.45
CA LEU A 111 -6.83 -8.90 -21.16
C LEU A 111 -7.09 -10.34 -20.73
N LEU A 112 -6.91 -10.65 -19.45
CA LEU A 112 -7.25 -11.94 -18.86
C LEU A 112 -8.67 -11.90 -18.30
N TYR A 113 -9.45 -12.93 -18.60
CA TYR A 113 -10.84 -13.02 -18.18
C TYR A 113 -11.00 -13.03 -16.66
N LEU A 114 -11.99 -12.30 -16.17
CA LEU A 114 -12.49 -12.36 -14.79
C LEU A 114 -14.01 -12.56 -14.80
N PRO A 115 -14.56 -13.44 -13.95
CA PRO A 115 -15.98 -13.78 -13.99
C PRO A 115 -16.92 -12.66 -13.50
N HIS A 116 -16.45 -11.80 -12.59
CA HIS A 116 -17.27 -10.77 -11.97
C HIS A 116 -16.88 -9.35 -12.39
N PRO A 117 -17.82 -8.38 -12.30
CA PRO A 117 -17.48 -6.97 -12.38
C PRO A 117 -16.41 -6.57 -11.37
N TYR A 118 -15.61 -5.56 -11.72
CA TYR A 118 -14.58 -5.01 -10.86
C TYR A 118 -14.42 -3.52 -11.08
N VAL A 119 -13.74 -2.85 -10.15
CA VAL A 119 -13.45 -1.43 -10.23
C VAL A 119 -11.95 -1.26 -10.52
N VAL A 120 -11.63 -0.43 -11.52
CA VAL A 120 -10.25 -0.11 -11.91
C VAL A 120 -9.71 1.06 -11.08
N PRO A 121 -8.38 1.27 -11.03
CA PRO A 121 -7.80 2.44 -10.38
C PRO A 121 -8.28 3.76 -10.99
N GLY A 122 -8.19 3.95 -12.32
CA GLY A 122 -8.67 5.16 -12.98
C GLY A 122 -7.94 5.52 -14.27
N GLY A 123 -8.48 6.49 -15.01
CA GLY A 123 -7.94 6.97 -16.29
C GLY A 123 -7.58 5.87 -17.29
N ARG A 124 -6.27 5.69 -17.58
CA ARG A 124 -5.77 4.75 -18.60
C ARG A 124 -5.82 3.28 -18.19
N PHE A 125 -6.05 3.00 -16.90
CA PHE A 125 -6.08 1.65 -16.36
C PHE A 125 -7.45 1.02 -16.61
N ASN A 126 -7.48 -0.10 -17.32
CA ASN A 126 -8.71 -0.84 -17.64
C ASN A 126 -8.79 -2.21 -16.96
N GLU A 127 -7.75 -2.53 -16.19
CA GLU A 127 -7.50 -3.80 -15.53
C GLU A 127 -7.85 -3.72 -14.04
N MET A 128 -8.17 -4.88 -13.47
CA MET A 128 -8.20 -5.05 -12.03
C MET A 128 -6.76 -5.16 -11.53
N TYR A 129 -6.36 -4.29 -10.60
CA TYR A 129 -5.01 -4.27 -10.02
C TYR A 129 -5.00 -4.91 -8.63
N GLY A 130 -3.92 -5.61 -8.28
CA GLY A 130 -3.81 -6.40 -7.06
C GLY A 130 -4.02 -5.58 -5.77
N TRP A 131 -3.12 -4.65 -5.46
CA TRP A 131 -3.18 -3.93 -4.18
C TRP A 131 -4.14 -2.74 -4.16
N ASP A 132 -4.38 -2.08 -5.30
CA ASP A 132 -5.37 -1.00 -5.44
C ASP A 132 -6.75 -1.49 -5.01
N SER A 133 -7.08 -2.73 -5.38
CA SER A 133 -8.34 -3.38 -5.07
C SER A 133 -8.62 -3.46 -3.57
N TYR A 134 -7.60 -3.57 -2.72
CA TYR A 134 -7.83 -3.52 -1.27
C TYR A 134 -8.41 -2.17 -0.84
N PHE A 135 -7.81 -1.07 -1.28
CA PHE A 135 -8.30 0.25 -0.93
C PHE A 135 -9.67 0.50 -1.55
N ILE A 136 -9.87 0.09 -2.80
CA ILE A 136 -11.17 0.17 -3.48
C ILE A 136 -12.24 -0.61 -2.70
N VAL A 137 -11.97 -1.83 -2.24
CA VAL A 137 -12.87 -2.63 -1.40
C VAL A 137 -13.23 -1.87 -0.11
N LEU A 138 -12.27 -1.23 0.57
CA LEU A 138 -12.56 -0.39 1.74
C LEU A 138 -13.53 0.76 1.41
N GLY A 139 -13.41 1.34 0.22
CA GLY A 139 -14.24 2.44 -0.27
C GLY A 139 -15.64 1.99 -0.68
N LEU A 140 -15.74 0.87 -1.39
CA LEU A 140 -17.00 0.26 -1.79
C LEU A 140 -17.84 -0.14 -0.58
N VAL A 141 -17.22 -0.78 0.42
CA VAL A 141 -17.90 -1.12 1.68
C VAL A 141 -18.32 0.13 2.44
N ALA A 142 -17.49 1.18 2.46
CA ALA A 142 -17.84 2.47 3.08
C ALA A 142 -18.98 3.21 2.35
N ASP A 143 -19.16 2.96 1.06
CA ASP A 143 -20.23 3.51 0.21
C ASP A 143 -21.39 2.52 -0.01
N HIS A 144 -21.45 1.44 0.78
CA HIS A 144 -22.52 0.42 0.76
C HIS A 144 -22.68 -0.35 -0.57
N ARG A 145 -21.62 -0.47 -1.37
CA ARG A 145 -21.53 -1.25 -2.62
C ARG A 145 -20.88 -2.61 -2.38
N THR A 146 -21.48 -3.39 -1.49
CA THR A 146 -20.86 -4.57 -0.90
C THR A 146 -20.84 -5.79 -1.81
N ASP A 147 -21.79 -5.85 -2.75
CA ASP A 147 -21.83 -6.81 -3.85
C ASP A 147 -20.57 -6.69 -4.74
N VAL A 148 -20.24 -5.48 -5.18
CA VAL A 148 -19.06 -5.23 -6.02
C VAL A 148 -17.77 -5.52 -5.22
N ALA A 149 -17.75 -5.21 -3.94
CA ALA A 149 -16.62 -5.53 -3.07
C ALA A 149 -16.40 -7.06 -2.94
N LEU A 150 -17.47 -7.84 -2.81
CA LEU A 150 -17.41 -9.31 -2.79
C LEU A 150 -16.97 -9.86 -4.15
N ASP A 151 -17.54 -9.37 -5.24
CA ASP A 151 -17.20 -9.75 -6.62
C ASP A 151 -15.71 -9.57 -6.92
N MET A 152 -15.10 -8.47 -6.45
CA MET A 152 -13.66 -8.24 -6.57
C MET A 152 -12.84 -9.29 -5.79
N VAL A 153 -13.28 -9.71 -4.61
CA VAL A 153 -12.60 -10.78 -3.85
C VAL A 153 -12.74 -12.13 -4.57
N GLU A 154 -13.90 -12.44 -5.15
CA GLU A 154 -14.10 -13.65 -5.96
C GLU A 154 -13.22 -13.67 -7.22
N ASN A 155 -13.01 -12.51 -7.85
CA ASN A 155 -12.08 -12.40 -8.97
C ASN A 155 -10.66 -12.79 -8.56
N PHE A 156 -10.17 -12.43 -7.37
CA PHE A 156 -8.87 -12.90 -6.89
C PHE A 156 -8.82 -14.41 -6.65
N PHE A 157 -9.91 -15.03 -6.18
CA PHE A 157 -10.00 -16.49 -6.09
C PHE A 157 -9.90 -17.13 -7.48
N PHE A 158 -10.56 -16.53 -8.47
CA PHE A 158 -10.47 -16.95 -9.86
C PHE A 158 -9.05 -16.81 -10.42
N GLU A 159 -8.34 -15.71 -10.14
CA GLU A 159 -6.95 -15.53 -10.54
C GLU A 159 -6.04 -16.60 -9.92
N ILE A 160 -6.16 -16.85 -8.62
CA ILE A 160 -5.38 -17.90 -7.94
C ILE A 160 -5.65 -19.26 -8.57
N GLU A 161 -6.90 -19.54 -8.94
CA GLU A 161 -7.30 -20.81 -9.55
C GLU A 161 -6.79 -21.01 -10.97
N ASN A 162 -6.83 -19.96 -11.79
CA ASN A 162 -6.64 -20.08 -13.24
C ASN A 162 -5.33 -19.46 -13.75
N TYR A 163 -4.70 -18.59 -12.96
CA TYR A 163 -3.48 -17.85 -13.27
C TYR A 163 -2.37 -18.08 -12.22
N GLY A 164 -2.62 -18.95 -11.23
CA GLY A 164 -1.63 -19.44 -10.27
C GLY A 164 -1.38 -18.52 -9.07
N SER A 165 -1.76 -17.24 -9.15
CA SER A 165 -1.58 -16.24 -8.10
C SER A 165 -2.47 -15.02 -8.34
N ILE A 166 -2.57 -14.13 -7.35
CA ILE A 166 -3.03 -12.76 -7.61
C ILE A 166 -2.02 -12.06 -8.51
N LEU A 167 -2.49 -11.46 -9.60
CA LEU A 167 -1.64 -10.76 -10.55
C LEU A 167 -1.46 -9.30 -10.17
N ASN A 168 -0.41 -8.68 -10.69
CA ASN A 168 -0.24 -7.22 -10.64
C ASN A 168 -1.47 -6.52 -11.24
N ALA A 169 -1.84 -6.96 -12.45
CA ALA A 169 -3.10 -6.67 -13.08
C ALA A 169 -3.49 -7.82 -14.02
N ASN A 170 -4.78 -7.96 -14.38
CA ASN A 170 -5.27 -9.07 -15.21
C ASN A 170 -4.92 -8.91 -16.72
N ARG A 171 -3.62 -8.81 -17.04
CA ARG A 171 -3.07 -8.75 -18.41
C ARG A 171 -2.04 -9.86 -18.63
N THR A 172 -1.88 -10.28 -19.87
CA THR A 172 -0.92 -11.34 -20.25
C THR A 172 0.53 -11.03 -19.86
N TYR A 173 1.01 -9.80 -20.07
CA TYR A 173 2.35 -9.37 -19.64
C TYR A 173 2.54 -9.30 -18.11
N MET A 174 1.48 -9.52 -17.33
CA MET A 174 1.51 -9.55 -15.86
C MET A 174 1.47 -10.98 -15.28
N LEU A 175 1.40 -12.04 -16.10
CA LEU A 175 1.35 -13.45 -15.65
C LEU A 175 2.58 -13.92 -14.85
N THR A 176 3.62 -13.09 -14.78
CA THR A 176 4.89 -13.35 -14.09
C THR A 176 5.05 -12.52 -12.81
N ARG A 177 4.07 -11.67 -12.49
CA ARG A 177 4.23 -10.64 -11.45
C ARG A 177 2.97 -10.45 -10.62
N SER A 178 3.14 -10.37 -9.30
CA SER A 178 2.06 -10.02 -8.36
C SER A 178 2.07 -8.53 -7.96
N GLN A 179 1.44 -8.22 -6.83
CA GLN A 179 1.46 -6.94 -6.13
C GLN A 179 1.35 -7.15 -4.60
N PRO A 180 1.55 -6.12 -3.76
CA PRO A 180 1.56 -6.28 -2.31
C PRO A 180 0.32 -7.04 -1.77
N PRO A 181 0.50 -8.09 -0.94
CA PRO A 181 -0.59 -9.03 -0.64
C PRO A 181 -1.54 -8.51 0.44
N PHE A 182 -2.78 -8.20 0.04
CA PHE A 182 -3.86 -7.75 0.93
C PHE A 182 -5.07 -8.70 1.01
N LEU A 183 -5.03 -9.88 0.38
CA LEU A 183 -6.20 -10.75 0.22
C LEU A 183 -6.91 -11.07 1.55
N THR A 184 -6.19 -11.44 2.62
CA THR A 184 -6.85 -11.70 3.91
C THR A 184 -7.54 -10.47 4.48
N SER A 185 -6.96 -9.29 4.29
CA SER A 185 -7.56 -8.05 4.76
C SER A 185 -8.80 -7.67 3.95
N MET A 186 -8.82 -7.98 2.64
CA MET A 186 -10.03 -7.86 1.81
C MET A 186 -11.12 -8.85 2.23
N ILE A 187 -10.76 -10.12 2.48
CA ILE A 187 -11.69 -11.13 3.01
C ILE A 187 -12.32 -10.64 4.32
N ARG A 188 -11.52 -10.08 5.24
CA ARG A 188 -12.03 -9.51 6.50
C ARG A 188 -12.97 -8.34 6.28
N GLU A 189 -12.65 -7.43 5.37
CA GLU A 189 -13.52 -6.28 5.10
C GLU A 189 -14.88 -6.72 4.55
N VAL A 190 -14.93 -7.74 3.69
CA VAL A 190 -16.21 -8.26 3.17
C VAL A 190 -16.95 -9.11 4.20
N TYR A 191 -16.23 -9.96 4.95
CA TYR A 191 -16.82 -10.95 5.87
C TYR A 191 -17.25 -10.37 7.22
N GLU A 192 -16.46 -9.46 7.81
CA GLU A 192 -16.62 -9.03 9.21
C GLU A 192 -17.11 -7.60 9.37
N HIS A 193 -16.98 -6.75 8.34
CA HIS A 193 -17.36 -5.35 8.47
C HIS A 193 -18.87 -5.23 8.75
N PRO A 194 -19.34 -4.31 9.61
CA PRO A 194 -20.77 -4.16 9.90
C PRO A 194 -21.63 -3.85 8.68
N TYR A 195 -21.01 -3.23 7.66
CA TYR A 195 -21.59 -2.98 6.36
C TYR A 195 -21.01 -3.90 5.28
N GLY A 196 -20.41 -5.04 5.64
CA GLY A 196 -19.89 -6.02 4.68
C GLY A 196 -21.02 -6.78 3.97
N HIS A 197 -20.66 -7.57 2.97
CA HIS A 197 -21.64 -8.41 2.28
C HIS A 197 -21.97 -9.64 3.16
N PRO A 198 -23.25 -9.97 3.41
CA PRO A 198 -23.59 -11.17 4.16
C PRO A 198 -23.13 -12.44 3.44
N VAL A 199 -22.11 -13.12 3.96
CA VAL A 199 -21.57 -14.36 3.42
C VAL A 199 -21.52 -15.46 4.48
N SER A 200 -21.60 -16.71 4.04
CA SER A 200 -21.67 -17.86 4.95
C SER A 200 -20.30 -18.25 5.52
N ARG A 201 -20.29 -19.05 6.59
CA ARG A 201 -19.06 -19.68 7.08
C ARG A 201 -18.44 -20.64 6.04
N ALA A 202 -19.25 -21.26 5.20
CA ALA A 202 -18.76 -22.11 4.11
C ALA A 202 -18.00 -21.29 3.06
N TRP A 203 -18.45 -20.06 2.79
CA TRP A 203 -17.71 -19.11 1.96
C TRP A 203 -16.34 -18.78 2.59
N LEU A 204 -16.30 -18.50 3.90
CA LEU A 204 -15.03 -18.25 4.61
C LEU A 204 -14.09 -19.45 4.54
N ALA A 205 -14.60 -20.69 4.63
CA ALA A 205 -13.79 -21.89 4.51
C ALA A 205 -13.11 -21.99 3.13
N ARG A 206 -13.85 -21.68 2.05
CA ARG A 206 -13.29 -21.62 0.68
C ARG A 206 -12.29 -20.48 0.53
N ALA A 207 -12.62 -19.28 1.02
CA ALA A 207 -11.74 -18.12 1.00
C ALA A 207 -10.41 -18.38 1.72
N TYR A 208 -10.47 -19.09 2.86
CA TYR A 208 -9.30 -19.51 3.62
C TYR A 208 -8.36 -20.42 2.80
N ASP A 209 -8.90 -21.33 1.99
CA ASP A 209 -8.08 -22.21 1.14
C ASP A 209 -7.40 -21.44 -0.01
N TYR A 210 -8.07 -20.45 -0.62
CA TYR A 210 -7.43 -19.55 -1.59
C TYR A 210 -6.36 -18.68 -0.94
N ALA A 211 -6.61 -18.13 0.25
CA ALA A 211 -5.63 -17.33 0.99
C ALA A 211 -4.37 -18.14 1.35
N LYS A 212 -4.49 -19.44 1.67
CA LYS A 212 -3.32 -20.33 1.86
C LYS A 212 -2.46 -20.44 0.60
N ARG A 213 -3.09 -20.57 -0.57
CA ARG A 213 -2.40 -20.68 -1.86
C ARG A 213 -1.67 -19.38 -2.19
N ASP A 214 -2.35 -18.25 -2.05
CA ASP A 214 -1.76 -16.92 -2.25
C ASP A 214 -0.58 -16.66 -1.30
N TYR A 215 -0.73 -16.97 0.00
CA TYR A 215 0.38 -16.87 0.96
C TYR A 215 1.60 -17.70 0.56
N THR A 216 1.40 -18.87 -0.05
CA THR A 216 2.49 -19.79 -0.43
C THR A 216 3.42 -19.19 -1.47
N VAL A 217 2.91 -18.32 -2.36
CA VAL A 217 3.72 -17.58 -3.34
C VAL A 217 4.86 -16.83 -2.63
N TRP A 218 4.53 -16.12 -1.55
CA TRP A 218 5.46 -15.23 -0.85
C TRP A 218 6.45 -15.92 0.08
N VAL A 219 6.19 -17.19 0.45
CA VAL A 219 7.04 -17.96 1.37
C VAL A 219 7.73 -19.14 0.69
N THR A 220 7.84 -19.08 -0.64
CA THR A 220 8.61 -20.03 -1.45
C THR A 220 9.62 -19.28 -2.31
N LYS A 221 10.58 -20.01 -2.89
CA LYS A 221 11.52 -19.39 -3.85
C LYS A 221 10.74 -19.02 -5.12
N PRO A 222 11.04 -17.85 -5.73
CA PRO A 222 12.18 -16.97 -5.47
C PRO A 222 11.92 -15.83 -4.46
N HIS A 223 10.72 -15.71 -3.90
CA HIS A 223 10.33 -14.64 -2.96
C HIS A 223 10.97 -14.73 -1.56
N LEU A 224 11.72 -15.78 -1.24
CA LEU A 224 12.49 -15.83 0.02
C LEU A 224 13.68 -14.87 -0.01
N ALA A 225 13.85 -14.06 1.04
CA ALA A 225 14.99 -13.18 1.22
C ALA A 225 16.14 -13.92 1.93
N GLY A 226 16.87 -14.75 1.18
CA GLY A 226 17.96 -15.56 1.72
C GLY A 226 17.52 -16.50 2.83
N ASP A 227 18.31 -16.56 3.92
CA ASP A 227 18.04 -17.34 5.14
C ASP A 227 17.44 -16.50 6.27
N THR A 228 17.03 -15.26 5.99
CA THR A 228 16.53 -14.32 7.01
C THR A 228 15.20 -14.73 7.64
N GLY A 229 14.45 -15.64 7.00
CA GLY A 229 13.05 -15.93 7.35
C GLY A 229 12.07 -14.84 6.91
N LEU A 230 12.54 -13.85 6.13
CA LEU A 230 11.74 -12.80 5.51
C LEU A 230 11.51 -13.09 4.02
N ALA A 231 10.58 -12.33 3.43
CA ALA A 231 10.31 -12.35 2.00
C ALA A 231 10.85 -11.08 1.31
N ARG A 232 10.99 -11.17 -0.01
CA ARG A 232 11.34 -10.10 -0.96
C ARG A 232 10.33 -10.06 -2.10
N TYR A 233 10.28 -8.94 -2.81
CA TYR A 233 9.61 -8.87 -4.11
C TYR A 233 10.50 -9.49 -5.18
N PHE A 234 9.90 -10.25 -6.09
CA PHE A 234 10.54 -10.90 -7.21
C PHE A 234 9.51 -11.25 -8.30
N ASP A 235 9.65 -10.64 -9.48
CA ASP A 235 8.94 -11.07 -10.69
C ASP A 235 9.72 -12.21 -11.37
N VAL A 236 9.05 -13.30 -11.74
CA VAL A 236 9.69 -14.48 -12.35
C VAL A 236 10.03 -14.30 -13.83
N GLY A 237 9.59 -13.20 -14.45
CA GLY A 237 9.91 -12.80 -15.81
C GLY A 237 11.34 -12.26 -15.98
N ALA A 238 11.74 -12.06 -17.24
CA ALA A 238 13.09 -11.63 -17.61
C ALA A 238 13.10 -10.44 -18.57
N GLY A 239 14.23 -9.73 -18.61
CA GLY A 239 14.42 -8.55 -19.47
C GLY A 239 13.52 -7.37 -19.08
N PRO A 240 13.48 -6.30 -19.90
CA PRO A 240 12.59 -5.17 -19.66
C PRO A 240 11.12 -5.59 -19.72
N VAL A 241 10.25 -4.86 -19.04
CA VAL A 241 8.83 -5.17 -19.02
C VAL A 241 8.14 -4.78 -20.35
N PRO A 242 7.25 -5.62 -20.91
CA PRO A 242 6.60 -5.34 -22.20
C PRO A 242 5.77 -4.05 -22.19
N GLU A 243 5.15 -3.71 -21.07
CA GLU A 243 4.29 -2.52 -20.96
C GLU A 243 5.05 -1.20 -20.97
N MET A 244 6.38 -1.18 -21.08
CA MET A 244 7.16 0.03 -21.38
C MET A 244 7.36 0.26 -22.87
N ALA A 245 6.74 -0.53 -23.74
CA ALA A 245 6.74 -0.27 -25.19
C ALA A 245 6.04 1.04 -25.58
N ASP A 246 5.14 1.58 -24.74
CA ASP A 246 4.46 2.85 -24.94
C ASP A 246 5.22 4.06 -24.35
N ASP A 247 6.24 3.83 -23.52
CA ASP A 247 7.14 4.83 -22.93
C ASP A 247 8.58 4.56 -23.39
N SER A 248 8.88 4.97 -24.61
CA SER A 248 10.17 4.70 -25.26
C SER A 248 11.35 5.41 -24.60
N THR A 249 11.13 6.32 -23.65
CA THR A 249 12.23 7.07 -23.01
C THR A 249 12.58 6.57 -21.62
N TYR A 250 11.75 5.78 -20.93
CA TYR A 250 12.01 5.37 -19.55
C TYR A 250 13.41 4.76 -19.33
N TYR A 251 13.74 3.65 -20.00
CA TYR A 251 15.05 3.02 -19.84
C TYR A 251 16.21 3.89 -20.38
N PRO A 252 16.09 4.56 -21.55
CA PRO A 252 17.08 5.55 -21.97
C PRO A 252 17.30 6.70 -20.97
N ASP A 253 16.25 7.19 -20.31
CA ASP A 253 16.35 8.26 -19.30
C ASP A 253 17.07 7.78 -18.04
N VAL A 254 16.85 6.52 -17.62
CA VAL A 254 17.64 5.88 -16.56
C VAL A 254 19.12 5.82 -16.95
N ILE A 255 19.45 5.40 -18.17
CA ILE A 255 20.85 5.31 -18.63
C ILE A 255 21.49 6.71 -18.65
N ARG A 256 20.82 7.73 -19.19
CA ARG A 256 21.30 9.12 -19.17
C ARG A 256 21.53 9.63 -17.76
N TRP A 257 20.62 9.31 -16.83
CA TRP A 257 20.78 9.67 -15.43
C TRP A 257 22.02 9.02 -14.83
N LEU A 258 22.23 7.71 -15.03
CA LEU A 258 23.40 7.00 -14.51
C LEU A 258 24.72 7.56 -15.08
N LEU A 259 24.76 7.84 -16.38
CA LEU A 259 25.93 8.44 -17.04
C LEU A 259 26.24 9.85 -16.54
N SER A 260 25.21 10.65 -16.22
CA SER A 260 25.38 11.99 -15.65
C SER A 260 25.72 12.01 -14.17
N HIS A 261 25.63 10.87 -13.47
CA HIS A 261 25.88 10.74 -12.03
C HIS A 261 26.94 9.66 -11.72
N PRO A 262 28.18 9.79 -12.22
CA PRO A 262 29.22 8.76 -12.08
C PRO A 262 29.70 8.53 -10.63
N SER A 263 29.37 9.46 -9.71
CA SER A 263 29.61 9.28 -8.27
C SER A 263 28.65 8.28 -7.62
N VAL A 264 27.57 7.92 -8.30
CA VAL A 264 26.59 6.92 -7.85
C VAL A 264 27.06 5.55 -8.31
N HIS A 265 27.85 4.89 -7.46
CA HIS A 265 28.42 3.58 -7.77
C HIS A 265 27.35 2.49 -7.82
N THR A 266 27.05 2.00 -9.02
CA THR A 266 26.13 0.88 -9.30
C THR A 266 26.74 -0.05 -10.35
N ASP A 267 26.23 -1.28 -10.44
CA ASP A 267 26.53 -2.26 -11.48
C ASP A 267 25.43 -2.32 -12.55
N TYR A 268 24.68 -1.22 -12.72
CA TYR A 268 23.50 -1.18 -13.56
C TYR A 268 23.79 -1.01 -15.06
N LEU A 269 24.98 -0.51 -15.42
CA LEU A 269 25.37 -0.28 -16.80
C LEU A 269 26.39 -1.30 -17.29
N ILE A 270 26.27 -1.65 -18.57
CA ILE A 270 27.31 -2.33 -19.35
C ILE A 270 27.56 -1.58 -20.65
N GLU A 271 28.78 -1.72 -21.17
CA GLU A 271 29.11 -1.28 -22.52
C GLU A 271 28.65 -2.32 -23.54
N ALA A 272 27.90 -1.87 -24.54
CA ALA A 272 27.45 -2.70 -25.65
C ALA A 272 27.08 -1.80 -26.84
N PRO A 273 27.40 -2.19 -28.08
CA PRO A 273 27.01 -1.42 -29.25
C PRO A 273 25.50 -1.17 -29.30
N ASP A 274 25.13 0.01 -29.78
CA ASP A 274 23.74 0.39 -30.03
C ASP A 274 23.08 -0.58 -31.03
N ASP A 275 23.81 -0.91 -32.10
CA ASP A 275 23.43 -1.88 -33.14
C ASP A 275 24.39 -3.10 -33.12
N PRO A 276 24.14 -4.10 -32.25
CA PRO A 276 25.03 -5.25 -32.12
C PRO A 276 24.85 -6.23 -33.29
N THR A 277 25.96 -6.77 -33.79
CA THR A 277 25.95 -7.91 -34.73
C THR A 277 25.21 -9.12 -34.13
N PRO A 278 24.76 -10.10 -34.93
CA PRO A 278 24.06 -11.27 -34.41
C PRO A 278 24.82 -12.03 -33.30
N THR A 279 26.15 -12.11 -33.38
CA THR A 279 26.97 -12.74 -32.33
C THR A 279 27.01 -11.89 -31.06
N GLN A 280 27.11 -10.56 -31.19
CA GLN A 280 27.06 -9.65 -30.04
C GLN A 280 25.68 -9.65 -29.38
N ALA A 281 24.60 -9.80 -30.16
CA ALA A 281 23.23 -9.89 -29.63
C ALA A 281 23.02 -11.13 -28.74
N VAL A 282 23.62 -12.28 -29.10
CA VAL A 282 23.57 -13.50 -28.28
C VAL A 282 24.30 -13.32 -26.95
N GLU A 283 25.45 -12.64 -26.93
CA GLU A 283 26.15 -12.34 -25.68
C GLU A 283 25.41 -11.28 -24.85
N LEU A 284 24.85 -10.24 -25.50
CA LEU A 284 24.06 -9.20 -24.85
C LEU A 284 22.83 -9.79 -24.13
N ALA A 285 22.18 -10.80 -24.72
CA ALA A 285 21.04 -11.48 -24.12
C ALA A 285 21.36 -12.15 -22.76
N LYS A 286 22.63 -12.50 -22.52
CA LYS A 286 23.07 -13.13 -21.26
C LYS A 286 23.33 -12.11 -20.14
N THR A 287 23.82 -10.92 -20.50
CA THR A 287 24.27 -9.90 -19.54
C THR A 287 23.28 -8.75 -19.37
N SER A 288 22.37 -8.54 -20.32
CA SER A 288 21.38 -7.47 -20.36
C SER A 288 19.99 -8.03 -20.70
N CYS A 289 19.59 -8.00 -21.97
CA CYS A 289 18.31 -8.46 -22.45
C CYS A 289 18.40 -8.88 -23.92
N ASP A 290 17.43 -9.69 -24.35
CA ASP A 290 17.35 -10.18 -25.73
C ASP A 290 16.62 -9.17 -26.63
N ILE A 291 17.35 -8.54 -27.55
CA ILE A 291 16.83 -7.54 -28.49
C ILE A 291 15.96 -8.15 -29.60
N ALA A 292 16.09 -9.45 -29.87
CA ALA A 292 15.27 -10.14 -30.86
C ALA A 292 13.88 -10.50 -30.28
N LEU A 293 13.80 -10.72 -28.97
CA LEU A 293 12.56 -11.06 -28.28
C LEU A 293 11.82 -9.85 -27.69
N SER A 294 12.50 -8.73 -27.47
CA SER A 294 11.91 -7.55 -26.83
C SER A 294 12.19 -6.27 -27.60
N LYS A 295 11.11 -5.65 -28.12
CA LYS A 295 11.16 -4.31 -28.74
C LYS A 295 11.67 -3.26 -27.76
N VAL A 296 11.30 -3.39 -26.48
CA VAL A 296 11.74 -2.48 -25.42
C VAL A 296 13.24 -2.62 -25.19
N CYS A 297 13.77 -3.84 -25.20
CA CYS A 297 15.21 -4.09 -25.11
C CYS A 297 15.96 -3.49 -26.29
N ALA A 298 15.43 -3.64 -27.52
CA ALA A 298 16.06 -3.13 -28.73
C ALA A 298 16.33 -1.61 -28.63
N THR A 299 15.42 -0.84 -28.04
CA THR A 299 15.54 0.63 -27.91
C THR A 299 16.13 1.10 -26.57
N ALA A 300 16.41 0.21 -25.62
CA ALA A 300 16.92 0.56 -24.30
C ALA A 300 18.45 0.71 -24.27
N HIS A 301 18.97 1.71 -25.00
CA HIS A 301 20.39 2.02 -25.06
C HIS A 301 20.63 3.53 -25.22
N VAL A 302 21.81 4.01 -24.78
CA VAL A 302 22.27 5.39 -24.97
C VAL A 302 23.80 5.38 -25.08
N ASP A 303 24.35 5.95 -26.15
CA ASP A 303 25.79 6.17 -26.35
C ASP A 303 26.64 4.92 -26.06
N GLY A 304 26.24 3.74 -26.58
CA GLY A 304 26.97 2.48 -26.37
C GLY A 304 26.82 1.88 -24.97
N HIS A 305 25.83 2.33 -24.19
CA HIS A 305 25.53 1.81 -22.85
C HIS A 305 24.13 1.19 -22.81
N ARG A 306 24.02 0.08 -22.08
CA ARG A 306 22.78 -0.65 -21.84
C ARG A 306 22.65 -1.01 -20.37
N LEU A 307 21.42 -1.29 -19.92
CA LEU A 307 21.15 -1.72 -18.54
C LEU A 307 21.44 -3.22 -18.36
N THR A 308 21.90 -3.63 -17.19
CA THR A 308 22.17 -5.05 -16.90
C THR A 308 20.91 -5.88 -16.70
N ALA A 309 21.03 -7.19 -16.87
CA ALA A 309 19.98 -8.14 -16.53
C ALA A 309 19.57 -8.05 -15.05
N SER A 310 20.50 -7.65 -14.17
CA SER A 310 20.22 -7.40 -12.75
C SER A 310 19.32 -6.19 -12.56
N PHE A 311 19.61 -5.08 -13.24
CA PHE A 311 18.75 -3.90 -13.21
C PHE A 311 17.32 -4.22 -13.66
N TYR A 312 17.15 -4.97 -14.76
CA TYR A 312 15.81 -5.37 -15.22
C TYR A 312 15.06 -6.24 -14.22
N ARG A 313 15.75 -7.14 -13.50
CA ARG A 313 15.14 -7.89 -12.39
C ARG A 313 14.68 -6.96 -11.26
N GLY A 314 15.47 -5.95 -10.93
CA GLY A 314 15.11 -4.95 -9.93
C GLY A 314 13.96 -4.05 -10.32
N ASP A 315 13.91 -3.60 -11.57
CA ASP A 315 12.77 -2.86 -12.11
C ASP A 315 11.48 -3.68 -12.05
N ARG A 316 11.55 -4.96 -12.41
CA ARG A 316 10.38 -5.86 -12.31
C ARG A 316 9.95 -6.10 -10.86
N ALA A 317 10.88 -6.34 -9.95
CA ALA A 317 10.59 -6.49 -8.52
C ALA A 317 10.05 -5.19 -7.90
N MET A 318 10.52 -4.03 -8.35
CA MET A 318 9.99 -2.72 -7.99
C MET A 318 8.52 -2.59 -8.42
N ARG A 319 8.16 -3.02 -9.63
CA ARG A 319 6.76 -3.04 -10.10
C ARG A 319 5.89 -4.01 -9.31
N GLU A 320 6.44 -5.13 -8.85
CA GLU A 320 5.74 -6.04 -7.92
C GLU A 320 5.52 -5.40 -6.55
N SER A 321 6.42 -4.50 -6.14
CA SER A 321 6.29 -3.77 -4.88
C SER A 321 5.20 -2.69 -4.90
N GLY A 322 4.77 -2.25 -6.08
CA GLY A 322 3.84 -1.13 -6.28
C GLY A 322 4.47 0.26 -6.14
N PHE A 323 5.80 0.36 -5.96
CA PHE A 323 6.54 1.62 -5.79
C PHE A 323 7.41 1.98 -7.01
N ASP A 324 6.92 1.67 -8.21
CA ASP A 324 7.55 1.98 -9.49
C ASP A 324 7.25 3.43 -9.92
N THR A 325 8.18 4.39 -9.99
CA THR A 325 9.58 4.32 -9.55
C THR A 325 9.84 5.16 -8.30
N SER A 326 10.80 4.68 -7.50
CA SER A 326 11.41 5.34 -6.33
C SER A 326 12.91 5.06 -6.31
N PHE A 327 13.67 5.73 -5.45
CA PHE A 327 15.10 5.48 -5.18
C PHE A 327 15.34 4.62 -3.93
N ARG A 328 14.26 4.04 -3.38
CA ARG A 328 14.25 3.30 -2.12
C ARG A 328 15.23 2.12 -2.09
N PHE A 329 15.37 1.41 -3.21
CA PHE A 329 16.24 0.24 -3.35
C PHE A 329 17.43 0.53 -4.28
N GLY A 330 18.05 1.70 -4.10
CA GLY A 330 19.05 2.26 -5.01
C GLY A 330 18.42 3.10 -6.13
N PRO A 331 19.23 3.70 -7.02
CA PRO A 331 18.72 4.54 -8.11
C PRO A 331 17.67 3.82 -8.94
N PHE A 332 16.50 4.46 -9.11
CA PHE A 332 15.33 3.89 -9.77
C PHE A 332 14.89 2.51 -9.23
N SER A 333 15.29 2.17 -8.00
CA SER A 333 15.06 0.89 -7.33
C SER A 333 15.52 -0.33 -8.14
N GLY A 334 16.62 -0.16 -8.89
CA GLY A 334 17.25 -1.20 -9.70
C GLY A 334 17.79 -2.41 -8.92
N SER A 335 17.81 -2.37 -7.58
CA SER A 335 18.20 -3.49 -6.71
C SER A 335 17.05 -4.04 -5.86
N THR A 336 15.78 -3.79 -6.19
CA THR A 336 14.63 -4.18 -5.34
C THR A 336 14.65 -5.65 -4.91
N GLN A 337 15.07 -6.56 -5.80
CA GLN A 337 15.16 -7.99 -5.53
C GLN A 337 16.20 -8.37 -4.45
N ASP A 338 17.12 -7.47 -4.11
CA ASP A 338 18.19 -7.70 -3.15
C ASP A 338 17.79 -7.31 -1.71
N TYR A 339 16.57 -6.78 -1.54
CA TYR A 339 16.07 -6.31 -0.26
C TYR A 339 14.95 -7.19 0.29
N ALA A 340 14.92 -7.34 1.61
CA ALA A 340 13.75 -7.76 2.39
C ALA A 340 12.99 -6.51 2.85
N PRO A 341 11.86 -6.13 2.23
CA PRO A 341 11.20 -4.87 2.53
C PRO A 341 10.36 -4.94 3.80
N VAL A 342 10.36 -3.87 4.60
CA VAL A 342 9.49 -3.73 5.78
C VAL A 342 8.02 -3.80 5.42
N CYS A 343 7.61 -3.26 4.27
CA CYS A 343 6.22 -3.30 3.82
C CYS A 343 5.76 -4.74 3.63
N LEU A 344 6.39 -5.51 2.74
CA LEU A 344 6.00 -6.87 2.41
C LEU A 344 5.93 -7.75 3.66
N ASN A 345 6.95 -7.69 4.50
CA ASN A 345 7.01 -8.53 5.70
C ASN A 345 5.98 -8.12 6.77
N SER A 346 5.59 -6.85 6.83
CA SER A 346 4.45 -6.42 7.65
C SER A 346 3.13 -6.94 7.11
N LEU A 347 2.94 -6.94 5.78
CA LEU A 347 1.75 -7.50 5.14
C LEU A 347 1.64 -9.01 5.38
N LEU A 348 2.75 -9.76 5.25
CA LEU A 348 2.76 -11.19 5.52
C LEU A 348 2.52 -11.52 7.01
N TYR A 349 3.00 -10.68 7.93
CA TYR A 349 2.64 -10.83 9.34
C TYR A 349 1.13 -10.64 9.53
N LYS A 350 0.56 -9.60 8.91
CA LYS A 350 -0.89 -9.35 8.95
C LYS A 350 -1.68 -10.52 8.35
N TYR A 351 -1.18 -11.09 7.25
CA TYR A 351 -1.73 -12.28 6.60
C TYR A 351 -1.76 -13.47 7.56
N GLU A 352 -0.64 -13.78 8.23
CA GLU A 352 -0.55 -14.87 9.22
C GLU A 352 -1.50 -14.65 10.41
N ARG A 353 -1.64 -13.40 10.89
CA ARG A 353 -2.59 -13.05 11.97
C ARG A 353 -4.04 -13.23 11.53
N ASP A 354 -4.38 -12.83 10.32
CA ASP A 354 -5.74 -13.00 9.78
C ASP A 354 -6.05 -14.48 9.54
N MET A 355 -5.08 -15.27 9.06
CA MET A 355 -5.25 -16.72 8.87
C MET A 355 -5.47 -17.44 10.21
N ALA A 356 -4.74 -17.07 11.27
CA ALA A 356 -5.00 -17.60 12.61
C ALA A 356 -6.42 -17.27 13.10
N HIS A 357 -6.89 -16.05 12.81
CA HIS A 357 -8.24 -15.61 13.13
C HIS A 357 -9.30 -16.40 12.35
N PHE A 358 -9.14 -16.55 11.04
CA PHE A 358 -10.04 -17.36 10.22
C PHE A 358 -10.09 -18.81 10.67
N ALA A 359 -8.94 -19.42 10.97
CA ALA A 359 -8.88 -20.79 11.49
C ALA A 359 -9.66 -20.92 12.82
N THR A 360 -9.59 -19.90 13.69
CA THR A 360 -10.41 -19.85 14.92
C THR A 360 -11.91 -19.78 14.61
N LEU A 361 -12.33 -18.89 13.70
CA LEU A 361 -13.73 -18.79 13.25
C LEU A 361 -14.22 -20.06 12.57
N LEU A 362 -13.34 -20.83 11.95
CA LEU A 362 -13.65 -22.10 11.29
C LEU A 362 -13.55 -23.31 12.23
N HIS A 363 -13.30 -23.10 13.53
CA HIS A 363 -13.10 -24.16 14.52
C HIS A 363 -11.95 -25.11 14.18
N ARG A 364 -10.83 -24.56 13.68
CA ARG A 364 -9.59 -25.26 13.30
C ARG A 364 -8.42 -24.84 14.20
N PRO A 365 -8.38 -25.28 15.48
CA PRO A 365 -7.44 -24.77 16.48
C PRO A 365 -5.97 -25.09 16.19
N ASP A 366 -5.70 -26.24 15.57
CA ASP A 366 -4.32 -26.64 15.22
C ASP A 366 -3.74 -25.74 14.13
N GLU A 367 -4.53 -25.44 13.10
CA GLU A 367 -4.15 -24.48 12.05
C GLU A 367 -3.97 -23.07 12.65
N ALA A 368 -4.86 -22.65 13.56
CA ALA A 368 -4.72 -21.36 14.25
C ALA A 368 -3.40 -21.27 15.04
N THR A 369 -3.02 -22.36 15.72
CA THR A 369 -1.76 -22.46 16.48
C THR A 369 -0.56 -22.35 15.55
N GLU A 370 -0.58 -23.04 14.42
CA GLU A 370 0.49 -22.99 13.42
C GLU A 370 0.64 -21.58 12.81
N TRP A 371 -0.45 -20.91 12.47
CA TRP A 371 -0.41 -19.52 11.98
C TRP A 371 0.13 -18.54 13.02
N ASN A 372 -0.25 -18.71 14.29
CA ASN A 372 0.31 -17.92 15.38
C ASN A 372 1.82 -18.13 15.53
N ARG A 373 2.30 -19.37 15.38
CA ARG A 373 3.73 -19.71 15.39
C ARG A 373 4.48 -19.03 14.24
N ARG A 374 3.92 -19.04 13.03
CA ARG A 374 4.47 -18.34 11.84
C ARG A 374 4.57 -16.83 12.07
N ALA A 375 3.48 -16.21 12.54
CA ALA A 375 3.45 -14.79 12.88
C ALA A 375 4.51 -14.43 13.93
N ALA A 376 4.68 -15.26 14.97
CA ALA A 376 5.70 -15.05 15.98
C ALA A 376 7.12 -15.11 15.41
N ALA A 377 7.41 -16.10 14.55
CA ALA A 377 8.70 -16.23 13.88
C ALA A 377 8.99 -15.05 12.95
N ARG A 378 8.00 -14.61 12.16
CA ARG A 378 8.15 -13.43 11.29
C ARG A 378 8.39 -12.16 12.08
N ARG A 379 7.66 -11.95 13.19
CA ARG A 379 7.90 -10.81 14.08
C ARG A 379 9.32 -10.81 14.64
N GLN A 380 9.86 -11.97 15.01
CA GLN A 380 11.26 -12.08 15.45
C GLN A 380 12.24 -11.71 14.34
N ALA A 381 12.02 -12.19 13.11
CA ALA A 381 12.86 -11.85 11.96
C ALA A 381 12.78 -10.34 11.62
N ILE A 382 11.59 -9.75 11.63
CA ILE A 382 11.39 -8.29 11.43
C ILE A 382 12.15 -7.50 12.49
N ASN A 383 12.05 -7.89 13.77
CA ASN A 383 12.77 -7.21 14.85
C ASN A 383 14.29 -7.39 14.75
N LYS A 384 14.77 -8.51 14.21
CA LYS A 384 16.20 -8.78 14.04
C LYS A 384 16.81 -7.96 12.90
N TYR A 385 16.16 -7.94 11.74
CA TYR A 385 16.76 -7.41 10.52
C TYR A 385 16.25 -6.02 10.14
N LEU A 386 15.00 -5.69 10.48
CA LEU A 386 14.34 -4.48 9.98
C LEU A 386 14.19 -3.40 11.06
N TRP A 387 14.16 -3.75 12.35
CA TRP A 387 14.08 -2.77 13.44
C TRP A 387 15.46 -2.26 13.84
N ASN A 388 15.66 -0.93 13.79
CA ASN A 388 16.84 -0.28 14.33
C ASN A 388 16.52 0.36 15.68
N ALA A 389 16.95 -0.27 16.77
CA ALA A 389 16.70 0.23 18.12
C ALA A 389 17.45 1.55 18.43
N LYS A 390 18.54 1.87 17.72
CA LYS A 390 19.30 3.12 17.94
C LYS A 390 18.56 4.31 17.37
N THR A 391 17.99 4.18 16.18
CA THR A 391 17.23 5.27 15.55
C THR A 391 15.76 5.25 15.94
N GLY A 392 15.22 4.10 16.35
CA GLY A 392 13.81 3.94 16.69
C GLY A 392 12.90 3.85 15.46
N MET A 393 13.41 3.34 14.34
CA MET A 393 12.68 3.21 13.07
C MET A 393 12.92 1.84 12.43
N PHE A 394 11.97 1.41 11.58
CA PHE A 394 12.14 0.24 10.73
C PHE A 394 12.73 0.64 9.37
N TYR A 395 13.67 -0.16 8.87
CA TYR A 395 14.28 -0.03 7.55
C TYR A 395 14.19 -1.34 6.78
N ASP A 396 14.32 -1.26 5.46
CA ASP A 396 14.51 -2.45 4.63
C ASP A 396 15.91 -3.04 4.88
N TYR A 397 16.09 -4.32 4.55
CA TYR A 397 17.38 -5.00 4.74
C TYR A 397 17.90 -5.54 3.42
N ASP A 398 19.08 -5.05 3.00
CA ASP A 398 19.84 -5.57 1.87
C ASP A 398 20.46 -6.90 2.32
N PHE A 399 19.80 -8.01 1.97
CA PHE A 399 20.20 -9.33 2.44
C PHE A 399 21.37 -9.92 1.64
N VAL A 400 21.63 -9.36 0.45
CA VAL A 400 22.76 -9.73 -0.40
C VAL A 400 24.07 -9.19 0.19
N HIS A 401 24.08 -7.91 0.60
CA HIS A 401 25.25 -7.28 1.23
C HIS A 401 25.20 -7.26 2.76
N GLN A 402 24.17 -7.90 3.35
CA GLN A 402 23.99 -8.06 4.79
C GLN A 402 24.02 -6.76 5.59
N ARG A 403 23.29 -5.74 5.11
CA ARG A 403 23.26 -4.41 5.74
C ARG A 403 21.85 -3.81 5.76
N PRO A 404 21.51 -3.01 6.79
CA PRO A 404 20.27 -2.25 6.78
C PRO A 404 20.31 -1.15 5.71
N SER A 405 19.17 -0.85 5.11
CA SER A 405 18.99 0.33 4.28
C SER A 405 19.17 1.59 5.11
N THR A 406 19.67 2.65 4.47
CA THR A 406 19.76 4.00 5.05
C THR A 406 18.62 4.91 4.58
N TYR A 407 17.70 4.40 3.77
CA TYR A 407 16.63 5.19 3.16
C TYR A 407 15.42 5.30 4.11
N SER A 408 15.06 6.52 4.51
CA SER A 408 13.84 6.76 5.29
C SER A 408 12.63 6.68 4.37
N TYR A 409 11.79 5.67 4.56
CA TYR A 409 10.61 5.45 3.71
C TYR A 409 9.34 5.26 4.55
N ILE A 410 8.22 5.82 4.09
CA ILE A 410 6.98 5.86 4.87
C ILE A 410 6.43 4.48 5.22
N THR A 411 6.82 3.44 4.47
CA THR A 411 6.44 2.06 4.82
C THR A 411 7.01 1.57 6.14
N ALA A 412 7.93 2.31 6.77
CA ALA A 412 8.35 2.09 8.16
C ALA A 412 7.17 2.08 9.15
N PHE A 413 6.00 2.63 8.77
CA PHE A 413 4.75 2.62 9.53
C PHE A 413 3.83 1.42 9.23
N TYR A 414 4.13 0.57 8.27
CA TYR A 414 3.36 -0.66 8.04
C TYR A 414 3.34 -1.60 9.26
N PRO A 415 4.42 -1.71 10.06
CA PRO A 415 4.42 -2.47 11.31
C PRO A 415 3.31 -2.12 12.30
N ILE A 416 2.98 -0.83 12.45
CA ILE A 416 1.90 -0.41 13.34
C ILE A 416 0.53 -0.65 12.70
N TRP A 417 0.39 -0.58 11.37
CA TRP A 417 -0.85 -1.00 10.71
C TRP A 417 -1.11 -2.52 10.84
N ALA A 418 -0.05 -3.32 10.72
CA ALA A 418 -0.13 -4.77 10.82
C ALA A 418 -0.34 -5.27 12.25
N GLY A 419 -0.20 -4.40 13.26
CA GLY A 419 -0.26 -4.79 14.68
C GLY A 419 0.95 -5.61 15.14
N LEU A 420 2.12 -5.45 14.50
CA LEU A 420 3.33 -6.20 14.82
C LEU A 420 4.24 -5.51 15.83
N ALA A 421 4.27 -4.17 15.80
CA ALA A 421 5.13 -3.37 16.65
C ALA A 421 4.71 -3.46 18.12
N THR A 422 5.67 -3.40 19.03
CA THR A 422 5.35 -3.19 20.45
C THR A 422 4.87 -1.74 20.68
N PRO A 423 4.13 -1.45 21.76
CA PRO A 423 3.77 -0.08 22.12
C PRO A 423 4.98 0.85 22.22
N THR A 424 6.13 0.36 22.73
CA THR A 424 7.39 1.11 22.79
C THR A 424 7.94 1.42 21.40
N GLN A 425 8.01 0.43 20.52
CA GLN A 425 8.45 0.65 19.13
C GLN A 425 7.53 1.64 18.41
N ALA A 426 6.21 1.54 18.60
CA ALA A 426 5.26 2.46 18.00
C ALA A 426 5.42 3.89 18.52
N ALA A 427 5.68 4.06 19.82
CA ALA A 427 5.96 5.37 20.42
C ALA A 427 7.28 5.98 19.89
N GLN A 428 8.31 5.17 19.69
CA GLN A 428 9.58 5.61 19.09
C GLN A 428 9.41 5.96 17.61
N LEU A 429 8.72 5.11 16.85
CA LEU A 429 8.45 5.32 15.43
C LEU A 429 7.64 6.60 15.20
N ARG A 430 6.66 6.89 16.07
CA ARG A 430 5.87 8.13 16.02
C ARG A 430 6.74 9.39 16.03
N LEU A 431 7.90 9.39 16.69
CA LEU A 431 8.82 10.54 16.72
C LEU A 431 9.41 10.87 15.34
N HIS A 432 9.34 9.95 14.39
CA HIS A 432 9.80 10.13 13.01
C HIS A 432 8.73 10.70 12.07
N LEU A 433 7.49 10.93 12.53
CA LEU A 433 6.46 11.57 11.71
C LEU A 433 6.93 12.88 11.05
N PRO A 434 7.68 13.79 11.73
CA PRO A 434 8.18 15.02 11.11
C PRO A 434 9.09 14.82 9.88
N LEU A 435 9.73 13.65 9.73
CA LEU A 435 10.55 13.37 8.53
C LEU A 435 9.68 13.36 7.26
N PHE A 436 8.47 12.80 7.36
CA PHE A 436 7.56 12.58 6.24
C PHE A 436 6.44 13.60 6.16
N GLU A 437 5.99 14.10 7.30
CA GLU A 437 4.83 14.97 7.36
C GLU A 437 5.10 16.35 6.75
N ARG A 438 4.19 16.78 5.88
CA ARG A 438 4.21 18.08 5.20
C ARG A 438 2.88 18.79 5.39
N ALA A 439 2.67 19.91 4.69
CA ALA A 439 1.44 20.69 4.80
C ALA A 439 0.22 19.89 4.30
N GLY A 440 0.36 19.22 3.16
CA GLY A 440 -0.72 18.50 2.49
C GLY A 440 -0.86 17.01 2.83
N GLY A 441 -0.10 16.48 3.80
CA GLY A 441 -0.15 15.05 4.15
C GLY A 441 1.21 14.49 4.55
N ILE A 442 1.49 13.24 4.16
CA ILE A 442 2.78 12.59 4.39
C ILE A 442 3.44 12.25 3.06
N ALA A 443 4.73 12.55 2.96
CA ALA A 443 5.55 12.22 1.80
C ALA A 443 5.99 10.75 1.85
N MET A 444 6.34 10.19 0.70
CA MET A 444 6.84 8.81 0.61
C MET A 444 8.21 8.63 1.26
N SER A 445 9.07 9.64 1.17
CA SER A 445 10.44 9.65 1.70
C SER A 445 10.86 11.06 2.11
N ASP A 446 12.06 11.19 2.67
CA ASP A 446 12.73 12.45 2.94
C ASP A 446 13.71 12.88 1.82
N PHE A 447 13.74 12.15 0.70
CA PHE A 447 14.65 12.35 -0.41
C PHE A 447 13.90 12.70 -1.70
N ASP A 448 14.26 13.83 -2.32
CA ASP A 448 13.74 14.23 -3.62
C ASP A 448 14.58 13.61 -4.73
N SER A 449 14.11 12.47 -5.25
CA SER A 449 14.74 11.78 -6.37
C SER A 449 14.23 12.26 -7.73
N GLY A 450 13.20 13.12 -7.76
CA GLY A 450 12.45 13.45 -8.97
C GLY A 450 11.54 12.33 -9.49
N THR A 451 11.53 11.16 -8.86
CA THR A 451 10.62 10.04 -9.22
C THR A 451 9.30 10.12 -8.44
N GLN A 452 8.30 9.35 -8.87
CA GLN A 452 6.93 9.54 -8.40
C GLN A 452 6.62 8.99 -7.01
N TRP A 453 7.38 8.00 -6.53
CA TRP A 453 7.20 7.38 -5.21
C TRP A 453 8.23 7.87 -4.18
N ASP A 454 8.62 9.14 -4.29
CA ASP A 454 9.53 9.85 -3.39
C ASP A 454 9.01 11.26 -3.07
N LEU A 455 9.74 12.02 -2.25
CA LEU A 455 9.46 13.45 -2.03
C LEU A 455 9.41 14.17 -3.40
N PRO A 456 8.44 15.07 -3.67
CA PRO A 456 7.49 15.69 -2.74
C PRO A 456 6.11 14.99 -2.67
N PHE A 457 5.97 13.79 -3.22
CA PHE A 457 4.66 13.18 -3.41
C PHE A 457 4.18 12.38 -2.19
N GLY A 458 2.87 12.46 -1.95
CA GLY A 458 2.15 11.62 -1.02
C GLY A 458 1.04 10.88 -1.74
N TRP A 459 0.80 9.66 -1.29
CA TRP A 459 -0.11 8.71 -1.92
C TRP A 459 -1.16 8.23 -0.93
N ALA A 460 -2.39 8.08 -1.40
CA ALA A 460 -3.51 7.71 -0.55
C ALA A 460 -3.30 6.37 0.21
N PRO A 461 -2.80 5.30 -0.45
CA PRO A 461 -2.52 4.02 0.21
C PRO A 461 -1.65 4.12 1.46
N THR A 462 -0.45 4.67 1.33
CA THR A 462 0.53 4.75 2.41
C THR A 462 0.10 5.73 3.49
N THR A 463 -0.61 6.80 3.11
CA THR A 463 -1.24 7.73 4.06
C THR A 463 -2.28 7.01 4.92
N TRP A 464 -3.17 6.25 4.30
CA TRP A 464 -4.18 5.49 5.04
C TRP A 464 -3.58 4.44 5.98
N LEU A 465 -2.62 3.65 5.50
CA LEU A 465 -1.99 2.62 6.33
C LEU A 465 -1.29 3.23 7.55
N THR A 466 -0.58 4.35 7.35
CA THR A 466 0.05 5.11 8.46
C THR A 466 -0.99 5.62 9.45
N VAL A 467 -2.02 6.32 8.97
CA VAL A 467 -3.11 6.87 9.81
C VAL A 467 -3.84 5.78 10.59
N LYS A 468 -4.17 4.67 9.92
CA LYS A 468 -4.88 3.55 10.54
C LYS A 468 -4.03 2.89 11.61
N GLY A 469 -2.73 2.70 11.35
CA GLY A 469 -1.78 2.20 12.34
C GLY A 469 -1.63 3.14 13.54
N LEU A 470 -1.53 4.44 13.32
CA LEU A 470 -1.46 5.44 14.40
C LEU A 470 -2.69 5.38 15.31
N SER A 471 -3.89 5.33 14.72
CA SER A 471 -5.14 5.24 15.49
C SER A 471 -5.25 3.92 16.27
N GLN A 472 -4.81 2.79 15.68
CA GLN A 472 -4.79 1.49 16.38
C GLN A 472 -3.90 1.48 17.62
N TYR A 473 -2.84 2.29 17.64
CA TYR A 473 -1.91 2.41 18.78
C TYR A 473 -2.27 3.57 19.72
N GLY A 474 -3.46 4.17 19.56
CA GLY A 474 -3.94 5.25 20.43
C GLY A 474 -3.37 6.63 20.13
N PHE A 475 -2.64 6.80 19.02
CA PHE A 475 -2.14 8.10 18.55
C PHE A 475 -3.21 8.84 17.74
N ASP A 476 -4.43 8.91 18.29
CA ASP A 476 -5.61 9.45 17.61
C ASP A 476 -5.44 10.94 17.21
N ALA A 477 -4.67 11.71 17.98
CA ALA A 477 -4.38 13.11 17.63
C ALA A 477 -3.57 13.23 16.33
N ASP A 478 -2.54 12.40 16.16
CA ASP A 478 -1.72 12.38 14.94
C ASP A 478 -2.50 11.80 13.77
N ALA A 479 -3.26 10.73 14.00
CA ALA A 479 -4.12 10.12 12.98
C ALA A 479 -5.16 11.13 12.44
N VAL A 480 -5.84 11.87 13.32
CA VAL A 480 -6.79 12.92 12.92
C VAL A 480 -6.08 14.06 12.20
N ARG A 481 -4.94 14.55 12.72
CA ARG A 481 -4.19 15.66 12.13
C ARG A 481 -3.73 15.35 10.71
N ILE A 482 -3.14 14.17 10.47
CA ILE A 482 -2.69 13.74 9.15
C ILE A 482 -3.89 13.51 8.21
N SER A 483 -4.96 12.89 8.70
CA SER A 483 -6.20 12.71 7.94
C SER A 483 -6.79 14.05 7.50
N SER A 484 -6.82 15.05 8.39
CA SER A 484 -7.34 16.38 8.08
C SER A 484 -6.50 17.09 7.02
N LYS A 485 -5.16 16.99 7.09
CA LYS A 485 -4.27 17.57 6.08
C LYS A 485 -4.50 16.95 4.70
N PHE A 486 -4.44 15.63 4.58
CA PHE A 486 -4.54 14.96 3.29
C PHE A 486 -5.96 15.06 2.70
N SER A 487 -7.01 14.88 3.51
CA SER A 487 -8.38 15.11 3.06
C SER A 487 -8.63 16.57 2.68
N GLY A 488 -8.01 17.53 3.37
CA GLY A 488 -8.05 18.95 3.02
C GLY A 488 -7.45 19.19 1.64
N THR A 489 -6.23 18.68 1.40
CA THR A 489 -5.58 18.73 0.08
C THR A 489 -6.44 18.12 -1.03
N ILE A 490 -7.03 16.95 -0.81
CA ILE A 490 -7.93 16.34 -1.80
C ILE A 490 -9.13 17.25 -2.08
N LEU A 491 -9.79 17.76 -1.03
CA LEU A 491 -10.99 18.58 -1.14
C LEU A 491 -10.69 19.92 -1.83
N GLU A 492 -9.62 20.61 -1.45
CA GLU A 492 -9.22 21.89 -2.06
C GLU A 492 -8.97 21.76 -3.55
N ASN A 493 -8.23 20.72 -3.97
CA ASN A 493 -7.94 20.48 -5.38
C ASN A 493 -9.22 20.06 -6.15
N PHE A 494 -10.08 19.25 -5.53
CA PHE A 494 -11.38 18.89 -6.11
C PHE A 494 -12.29 20.12 -6.30
N LEU A 495 -12.33 21.04 -5.34
CA LEU A 495 -13.14 22.26 -5.46
C LEU A 495 -12.59 23.20 -6.54
N HIS A 496 -11.29 23.12 -6.83
CA HIS A 496 -10.65 23.91 -7.87
C HIS A 496 -10.96 23.41 -9.28
N ASP A 497 -10.85 22.10 -9.55
CA ASP A 497 -10.95 21.56 -10.92
C ASP A 497 -12.05 20.50 -11.14
N GLY A 498 -12.80 20.13 -10.09
CA GLY A 498 -13.87 19.15 -10.14
C GLY A 498 -13.41 17.69 -10.19
N THR A 499 -12.13 17.41 -9.94
CA THR A 499 -11.55 16.06 -10.09
C THR A 499 -10.74 15.59 -8.89
N ILE A 500 -10.67 14.27 -8.71
CA ILE A 500 -9.75 13.61 -7.78
C ILE A 500 -8.59 13.00 -8.56
N ARG A 501 -7.38 13.03 -7.98
CA ARG A 501 -6.15 12.56 -8.63
C ARG A 501 -5.56 11.32 -7.95
N GLU A 502 -4.65 10.67 -8.67
CA GLU A 502 -3.87 9.52 -8.23
C GLU A 502 -2.94 9.83 -7.06
N LYS A 503 -2.17 10.91 -7.18
CA LYS A 503 -1.17 11.36 -6.19
C LYS A 503 -1.16 12.87 -6.05
N TYR A 504 -0.59 13.36 -4.95
CA TYR A 504 -0.55 14.78 -4.60
C TYR A 504 0.86 15.19 -4.19
N ASN A 505 1.28 16.40 -4.57
CA ASN A 505 2.45 17.03 -3.98
C ASN A 505 2.07 17.51 -2.57
N VAL A 506 2.53 16.81 -1.54
CA VAL A 506 2.17 17.10 -0.15
C VAL A 506 2.99 18.23 0.46
N VAL A 507 4.06 18.66 -0.20
CA VAL A 507 4.82 19.86 0.20
C VAL A 507 4.00 21.11 -0.12
N SER A 508 3.47 21.21 -1.34
CA SER A 508 2.65 22.35 -1.78
C SER A 508 1.15 22.19 -1.52
N GLY A 509 0.67 20.98 -1.22
CA GLY A 509 -0.76 20.69 -1.09
C GLY A 509 -1.50 20.70 -2.43
N SER A 510 -0.80 20.41 -3.54
CA SER A 510 -1.35 20.54 -4.90
C SER A 510 -1.42 19.21 -5.64
N ALA A 511 -2.43 19.09 -6.50
CA ALA A 511 -2.57 18.06 -7.53
C ALA A 511 -1.59 18.24 -8.71
N ASN A 512 -0.91 19.39 -8.80
CA ASN A 512 0.12 19.62 -9.81
C ASN A 512 1.37 18.81 -9.48
N VAL A 513 1.72 17.89 -10.38
CA VAL A 513 2.86 16.99 -10.23
C VAL A 513 3.78 17.14 -11.44
N ALA A 514 5.07 17.20 -11.19
CA ALA A 514 6.11 17.14 -12.21
C ALA A 514 7.01 15.96 -11.86
N VAL A 515 6.99 14.91 -12.68
CA VAL A 515 7.80 13.70 -12.49
C VAL A 515 8.93 13.71 -13.52
N ALA A 516 10.16 13.52 -13.05
CA ALA A 516 11.34 13.54 -13.90
C ALA A 516 11.45 12.29 -14.81
N THR A 517 11.06 11.12 -14.30
CA THR A 517 11.18 9.84 -15.00
C THR A 517 10.00 8.91 -14.70
N GLY A 518 9.47 8.25 -15.74
CA GLY A 518 8.22 7.48 -15.73
C GLY A 518 7.04 8.26 -16.33
N TYR A 519 5.82 7.74 -16.22
CA TYR A 519 4.65 8.40 -16.83
C TYR A 519 4.39 9.78 -16.20
N LYS A 520 4.22 10.78 -17.08
CA LYS A 520 4.25 12.21 -16.71
C LYS A 520 2.87 12.79 -16.37
N SER A 521 1.79 12.05 -16.52
CA SER A 521 0.41 12.53 -16.31
C SER A 521 -0.14 12.15 -14.92
N ASN A 522 -0.86 13.07 -14.27
CA ASN A 522 -1.59 12.76 -13.03
C ASN A 522 -3.00 12.26 -13.35
N VAL A 523 -3.28 10.99 -13.03
CA VAL A 523 -4.49 10.30 -13.48
C VAL A 523 -5.73 10.76 -12.70
N VAL A 524 -6.85 10.96 -13.40
CA VAL A 524 -8.15 11.42 -12.84
C VAL A 524 -9.03 10.25 -12.39
N GLY A 525 -9.78 10.46 -11.31
CA GLY A 525 -10.89 9.61 -10.83
C GLY A 525 -10.49 8.55 -9.81
N PHE A 526 -9.29 8.63 -9.24
CA PHE A 526 -8.56 7.45 -8.76
C PHE A 526 -9.19 6.69 -7.56
N GLY A 527 -9.40 5.38 -7.73
CA GLY A 527 -10.15 4.49 -6.84
C GLY A 527 -9.62 4.43 -5.41
N TRP A 528 -8.30 4.32 -5.21
CA TRP A 528 -7.77 4.39 -3.84
C TRP A 528 -7.99 5.76 -3.20
N THR A 529 -8.04 6.86 -3.97
CA THR A 529 -8.09 8.21 -3.40
C THR A 529 -9.50 8.48 -2.94
N ASN A 530 -10.47 8.06 -3.77
CA ASN A 530 -11.88 8.01 -3.43
C ASN A 530 -12.08 7.25 -2.11
N ALA A 531 -11.56 6.03 -2.02
CA ALA A 531 -11.71 5.19 -0.84
C ALA A 531 -11.07 5.81 0.41
N VAL A 532 -9.82 6.23 0.31
CA VAL A 532 -9.06 6.77 1.43
C VAL A 532 -9.67 8.07 1.95
N TYR A 533 -10.20 8.92 1.06
CA TYR A 533 -10.96 10.10 1.47
C TYR A 533 -12.16 9.72 2.35
N LEU A 534 -12.96 8.72 1.95
CA LEU A 534 -14.08 8.22 2.76
C LEU A 534 -13.60 7.71 4.13
N ARG A 535 -12.53 6.89 4.14
CA ARG A 535 -12.01 6.27 5.37
C ARG A 535 -11.43 7.30 6.35
N MET A 536 -10.70 8.29 5.87
CA MET A 536 -10.14 9.37 6.70
C MET A 536 -11.24 10.24 7.30
N ASN A 537 -12.25 10.64 6.52
CA ASN A 537 -13.36 11.43 7.03
C ASN A 537 -14.20 10.65 8.06
N SER A 538 -14.39 9.34 7.85
CA SER A 538 -15.01 8.46 8.83
C SER A 538 -14.21 8.40 10.13
N LEU A 539 -12.88 8.24 10.06
CA LEU A 539 -12.00 8.24 11.23
C LEU A 539 -12.06 9.55 12.01
N ILE A 540 -12.05 10.70 11.32
CA ILE A 540 -12.18 12.02 11.95
C ILE A 540 -13.51 12.12 12.69
N ALA A 541 -14.62 11.78 12.03
CA ALA A 541 -15.97 11.86 12.61
C ALA A 541 -16.13 10.92 13.82
N GLN A 542 -15.65 9.68 13.71
CA GLN A 542 -15.71 8.70 14.81
C GLN A 542 -14.87 9.15 16.01
N THR A 543 -13.69 9.72 15.79
CA THR A 543 -12.82 10.21 16.87
C THR A 543 -13.44 11.43 17.56
N ALA A 544 -14.05 12.35 16.81
CA ALA A 544 -14.79 13.46 17.38
C ALA A 544 -15.96 12.97 18.25
N LYS A 545 -16.76 12.00 17.78
CA LYS A 545 -17.86 11.39 18.55
C LYS A 545 -17.35 10.74 19.85
N ARG A 546 -16.26 9.96 19.78
CA ARG A 546 -15.63 9.33 20.96
C ARG A 546 -15.17 10.37 21.98
N ARG A 547 -14.55 11.47 21.53
CA ARG A 547 -14.11 12.57 22.41
C ARG A 547 -15.30 13.28 23.07
N ALA A 548 -16.37 13.56 22.32
CA ALA A 548 -17.57 14.18 22.85
C ALA A 548 -18.25 13.28 23.90
N ALA A 549 -18.35 11.98 23.65
CA ALA A 549 -18.88 11.02 24.61
C ALA A 549 -18.03 10.93 25.89
N ALA A 550 -16.70 10.95 25.76
CA ALA A 550 -15.79 10.96 26.91
C ALA A 550 -15.86 12.25 27.73
N ALA A 551 -16.06 13.41 27.08
CA ALA A 551 -16.28 14.68 27.77
C ALA A 551 -17.62 14.67 28.52
N ALA A 552 -18.71 14.25 27.87
CA ALA A 552 -20.01 14.13 28.50
C ALA A 552 -20.01 13.17 29.70
N TYR A 553 -19.22 12.09 29.66
CA TYR A 553 -19.06 11.18 30.79
C TYR A 553 -18.24 11.79 31.95
N ARG A 554 -17.26 12.67 31.67
CA ARG A 554 -16.53 13.41 32.72
C ARG A 554 -17.40 14.50 33.36
N ASP A 555 -18.29 15.10 32.58
CA ASP A 555 -19.24 16.11 33.05
C ASP A 555 -20.47 15.48 33.74
N TYR A 556 -20.70 14.17 33.54
CA TYR A 556 -21.67 13.37 34.26
C TYR A 556 -21.08 12.96 35.62
N ASP A 557 -21.36 13.75 36.66
CA ASP A 557 -21.18 13.38 38.06
C ASP A 557 -22.35 12.47 38.49
N PRO A 558 -22.15 11.15 38.68
CA PRO A 558 -23.19 10.31 39.25
C PRO A 558 -23.19 10.51 40.77
N ASP A 559 -23.85 11.59 41.20
CA ASP A 559 -24.37 11.83 42.55
C ASP A 559 -23.37 12.33 43.65
N PRO A 560 -23.54 13.57 44.17
CA PRO A 560 -22.84 14.06 45.37
C PRO A 560 -23.33 13.43 46.68
N VAL A 561 -24.35 12.56 46.67
CA VAL A 561 -25.09 12.14 47.87
C VAL A 561 -24.52 10.90 48.59
N LEU A 562 -23.37 10.35 48.17
CA LEU A 562 -22.76 9.18 48.83
C LEU A 562 -21.58 9.46 49.79
N ASN A 563 -21.27 10.72 50.10
CA ASN A 563 -20.32 11.09 51.16
C ASN A 563 -21.00 11.47 52.51
N ARG A 564 -22.09 10.78 52.87
CA ARG A 564 -22.61 10.71 54.25
C ARG A 564 -22.79 9.28 54.71
N LEU A 565 -21.70 8.51 54.71
CA LEU A 565 -21.52 7.48 55.73
C LEU A 565 -20.52 8.02 56.74
N GLN A 566 -21.05 8.60 57.81
CA GLN A 566 -20.30 8.83 59.03
C GLN A 566 -19.74 7.47 59.47
N ILE A 567 -18.43 7.29 59.29
CA ILE A 567 -17.69 6.36 60.13
C ILE A 567 -17.75 6.97 61.52
N SER A 568 -18.55 6.37 62.39
CA SER A 568 -18.55 6.69 63.81
C SER A 568 -17.22 6.18 64.38
N ASP A 569 -16.43 7.10 64.93
CA ASP A 569 -15.24 6.76 65.72
C ASP A 569 -15.65 5.86 66.88
N PRO A 570 -14.96 4.73 67.13
CA PRO A 570 -15.11 4.01 68.38
C PRO A 570 -14.49 4.83 69.52
N ALA A 571 -15.27 4.98 70.59
CA ALA A 571 -14.96 5.74 71.80
C ALA A 571 -13.63 5.33 72.46
N PRO A 572 -12.96 6.26 73.20
CA PRO A 572 -11.68 5.99 73.84
C PRO A 572 -11.85 5.10 75.07
N HIS A 573 -11.18 3.94 75.05
CA HIS A 573 -11.06 3.08 76.22
C HIS A 573 -10.15 3.73 77.28
N ARG A 574 -10.71 3.95 78.48
CA ARG A 574 -9.95 4.25 79.72
C ARG A 574 -9.18 3.01 80.20
N PRO A 575 -8.05 3.19 80.91
CA PRO A 575 -7.25 2.10 81.42
C PRO A 575 -7.76 1.61 82.79
N ALA A 576 -7.73 0.29 83.00
CA ALA A 576 -7.85 -0.32 84.32
C ALA A 576 -6.75 -1.38 84.51
N THR A 577 -5.75 -0.99 85.31
CA THR A 577 -5.04 -1.74 86.35
C THR A 577 -4.87 -3.27 86.24
N GLU A 578 -3.58 -3.65 86.20
CA GLU A 578 -2.91 -4.78 86.89
C GLU A 578 -3.75 -5.88 87.53
N THR A 579 -3.47 -7.13 87.16
CA THR A 579 -2.84 -8.09 88.09
C THR A 579 -2.28 -9.31 87.36
N ALA A 580 -1.10 -9.72 87.82
CA ALA A 580 -0.30 -10.84 87.34
C ALA A 580 -0.95 -12.20 87.62
N VAL A 581 -0.50 -13.24 86.90
CA VAL A 581 0.17 -14.46 87.42
C VAL A 581 0.22 -15.52 86.32
N SER A 582 1.45 -15.97 86.01
CA SER A 582 1.89 -17.36 85.76
C SER A 582 0.96 -18.31 84.98
N THR A 583 1.36 -19.09 83.97
CA THR A 583 2.43 -20.11 83.97
C THR A 583 2.40 -20.82 82.59
N MET A 584 3.56 -21.30 82.08
CA MET A 584 3.82 -22.54 81.28
C MET A 584 2.81 -22.99 80.18
N ARG A 585 3.14 -23.55 79.03
CA ARG A 585 4.28 -24.30 78.45
C ARG A 585 3.92 -24.50 76.95
N ARG A 586 4.82 -24.24 76.00
CA ARG A 586 5.59 -25.21 75.17
C ARG A 586 4.82 -26.19 74.27
N GLY A 587 5.29 -26.24 73.01
CA GLY A 587 5.29 -27.39 72.09
C GLY A 587 4.50 -27.11 70.81
N PHE A 588 5.05 -27.04 69.60
CA PHE A 588 6.36 -27.42 69.05
C PHE A 588 6.80 -26.43 67.97
#